data_AF-A0A7K4LBL4-F1
#
_entry.id   AF-A0A7K4LBL4-F1
#
_cell.length_a   1.000
_cell.length_b   1.000
_cell.length_c   1.000
_cell.angle_alpha   90.00
_cell.angle_beta   90.00
_cell.angle_gamma   90.00
#
_symmetry.space_group_name_H-M   'P 1'
#
loop_
_entity.id
_entity.type
_entity.pdbx_description
1 polymer ?
#
loop_
_entity_poly.entity_id
_entity_poly.type
_entity_poly.pdbx_seq_one_letter_code
_entity_poly.pdbx_strand_id
1 'polypeptide(L)'
;VLVLLILSMRRHRKQPYVIDEEENIHENIVRYDDEGGGEEDTEAFDIAAMWNPREAQLVAKNRQDMLPEIESLSRYVPQTCMMDNSVHSYVLAKLYEADMDLWAPPFDSLQTYMFEGNGSVAESLSSLQSVTTDSDQSYDYLTDWGPRFKKLAEMYGATDSSGA
;
A
#
# COMPACT_ATOMS: atom_id res chain seq x y z
N VAL A 1 -45.34 30.19 -9.37
CA VAL A 1 -44.51 29.59 -8.30
C VAL A 1 -43.58 28.49 -8.85
N LEU A 2 -44.10 27.46 -9.53
CA LEU A 2 -43.30 26.36 -10.10
C LEU A 2 -42.21 26.81 -11.10
N VAL A 3 -42.50 27.82 -11.92
CA VAL A 3 -41.56 28.36 -12.93
C VAL A 3 -40.36 29.05 -12.27
N LEU A 4 -40.59 29.78 -11.17
CA LEU A 4 -39.52 30.41 -10.39
C LEU A 4 -38.64 29.35 -9.71
N LEU A 5 -39.25 28.27 -9.20
CA LEU A 5 -38.53 27.12 -8.65
C LEU A 5 -37.63 26.46 -9.70
N ILE A 6 -38.15 26.20 -10.91
CA ILE A 6 -37.38 25.59 -11.99
C ILE A 6 -36.23 26.50 -12.46
N LEU A 7 -36.45 27.82 -12.52
CA LEU A 7 -35.41 28.79 -12.87
C LEU A 7 -34.33 28.89 -11.79
N SER A 8 -34.71 28.86 -10.51
CA SER A 8 -33.77 28.76 -9.37
C SER A 8 -32.95 27.48 -9.46
N MET A 9 -33.59 26.32 -9.63
CA MET A 9 -32.90 25.04 -9.75
C MET A 9 -31.97 24.97 -10.97
N ARG A 10 -32.36 25.54 -12.11
CA ARG A 10 -31.50 25.63 -13.31
C ARG A 10 -30.31 26.57 -13.10
N ARG A 11 -30.48 27.65 -12.33
CA ARG A 11 -29.39 28.58 -11.98
C ARG A 11 -28.42 27.97 -10.96
N HIS A 12 -28.89 27.07 -10.09
CA HIS A 12 -28.06 26.30 -9.15
C HIS A 12 -27.40 25.05 -9.75
N ARG A 13 -27.69 24.67 -11.00
CA ARG A 13 -27.11 23.48 -11.64
C ARG A 13 -25.81 23.71 -12.42
N LYS A 14 -25.11 24.84 -12.21
CA LYS A 14 -23.79 25.06 -12.82
C LYS A 14 -22.86 25.85 -11.90
N GLN A 15 -22.23 25.15 -10.98
CA GLN A 15 -20.80 25.29 -10.78
C GLN A 15 -20.23 23.86 -10.69
N PRO A 16 -19.37 23.42 -11.62
CA PRO A 16 -18.50 22.30 -11.29
C PRO A 16 -17.71 22.78 -10.07
N TYR A 17 -17.84 22.06 -8.97
CA TYR A 17 -16.90 22.19 -7.86
C TYR A 17 -15.56 21.75 -8.44
N VAL A 18 -14.75 22.73 -8.85
CA VAL A 18 -13.34 22.51 -9.11
C VAL A 18 -12.79 22.21 -7.72
N ILE A 19 -12.65 20.93 -7.42
CA ILE A 19 -11.79 20.47 -6.34
C ILE A 19 -10.41 20.94 -6.79
N ASP A 20 -9.91 21.97 -6.14
CA ASP A 20 -8.52 22.38 -6.31
C ASP A 20 -7.68 21.27 -5.68
N GLU A 21 -7.27 20.30 -6.49
CA GLU A 21 -6.42 19.17 -6.05
C GLU A 21 -5.09 19.67 -5.45
N GLU A 22 -4.73 20.92 -5.70
CA GLU A 22 -3.53 21.57 -5.19
C GLU A 22 -3.71 22.17 -3.77
N GLU A 23 -4.95 22.41 -3.31
CA GLU A 23 -5.22 22.86 -1.93
C GLU A 23 -5.32 21.67 -0.95
N ASN A 24 -5.84 20.52 -1.41
CA ASN A 24 -6.02 19.32 -0.58
C ASN A 24 -4.71 18.57 -0.22
N ILE A 25 -3.60 18.81 -0.92
CA ILE A 25 -2.31 18.19 -0.60
C ILE A 25 -1.60 18.84 0.59
N HIS A 26 -1.98 20.06 0.97
CA HIS A 26 -1.32 20.83 2.02
C HIS A 26 -1.98 20.66 3.39
N GLU A 27 -3.24 20.22 3.44
CA GLU A 27 -4.01 20.06 4.69
C GLU A 27 -3.65 18.79 5.48
N ASN A 28 -2.84 17.89 4.93
CA ASN A 28 -2.40 16.66 5.60
C ASN A 28 -0.91 16.69 6.02
N ILE A 29 -0.26 17.85 5.98
CA ILE A 29 1.13 18.02 6.42
C ILE A 29 1.13 18.35 7.92
N VAL A 30 1.14 17.32 8.76
CA VAL A 30 1.24 17.46 10.22
C VAL A 30 2.71 17.52 10.63
N ARG A 31 3.06 18.47 11.52
CA ARG A 31 4.41 18.55 12.08
C ARG A 31 4.62 17.38 13.05
N TYR A 32 5.53 16.47 12.71
CA TYR A 32 5.87 15.27 13.49
C TYR A 32 6.47 15.51 14.89
N ASP A 33 6.71 16.76 15.27
CA ASP A 33 7.22 17.17 16.59
C ASP A 33 6.10 17.51 17.59
N ASP A 34 4.83 17.45 17.18
CA ASP A 34 3.67 17.58 18.07
C ASP A 34 3.07 16.18 18.29
N GLU A 35 3.05 15.76 19.53
CA GLU A 35 2.68 14.42 19.96
C GLU A 35 1.24 14.06 19.55
N GLY A 36 1.08 12.94 18.84
CA GLY A 36 -0.22 12.30 18.58
C GLY A 36 -0.83 12.64 17.21
N GLY A 37 -0.39 11.91 16.18
CA GLY A 37 -0.94 11.97 14.83
C GLY A 37 -2.30 11.28 14.69
N GLY A 38 -3.27 11.64 15.55
CA GLY A 38 -4.68 11.29 15.38
C GLY A 38 -4.95 9.80 15.15
N GLU A 39 -4.20 8.91 15.80
CA GLU A 39 -4.47 7.47 15.82
C GLU A 39 -5.61 7.16 16.81
N GLU A 40 -6.77 7.78 16.60
CA GLU A 40 -8.01 7.42 17.28
C GLU A 40 -8.95 6.83 16.23
N ASP A 41 -8.81 5.51 16.02
CA ASP A 41 -9.71 4.60 15.32
C ASP A 41 -10.87 5.26 14.52
N THR A 42 -10.53 5.84 13.36
CA THR A 42 -11.54 6.38 12.46
C THR A 42 -12.33 5.22 11.83
N GLU A 43 -13.55 4.98 12.32
CA GLU A 43 -14.58 4.13 11.68
C GLU A 43 -15.01 4.67 10.28
N ALA A 44 -14.33 5.70 9.76
CA ALA A 44 -14.59 6.34 8.48
C ALA A 44 -14.29 5.43 7.26
N PHE A 45 -13.57 4.32 7.45
CA PHE A 45 -13.27 3.37 6.39
C PHE A 45 -14.18 2.15 6.48
N ASP A 46 -15.16 2.06 5.56
CA ASP A 46 -15.96 0.86 5.36
C ASP A 46 -15.14 -0.18 4.57
N ILE A 47 -14.67 -1.21 5.28
CA ILE A 47 -13.92 -2.33 4.70
C ILE A 47 -14.75 -3.04 3.62
N ALA A 48 -16.08 -3.01 3.69
CA ALA A 48 -16.95 -3.60 2.68
C ALA A 48 -16.86 -2.88 1.33
N ALA A 49 -16.49 -1.60 1.29
CA ALA A 49 -16.29 -0.86 0.05
C ALA A 49 -15.05 -1.35 -0.75
N MET A 50 -14.07 -1.97 -0.06
CA MET A 50 -12.95 -2.65 -0.72
C MET A 50 -13.33 -4.02 -1.29
N TRP A 51 -14.50 -4.55 -0.91
CA TRP A 51 -14.95 -5.85 -1.38
C TRP A 51 -15.62 -5.74 -2.75
N ASN A 52 -14.91 -6.14 -3.81
CA ASN A 52 -15.49 -6.25 -5.14
C ASN A 52 -16.24 -7.60 -5.29
N PRO A 53 -17.59 -7.61 -5.39
CA PRO A 53 -18.37 -8.86 -5.44
C PRO A 53 -18.09 -9.70 -6.69
N ARG A 54 -17.57 -9.11 -7.77
CA ARG A 54 -17.17 -9.84 -8.99
C ARG A 54 -15.88 -10.64 -8.79
N GLU A 55 -14.93 -10.09 -8.05
CA GLU A 55 -13.73 -10.82 -7.63
C GLU A 55 -14.06 -11.81 -6.52
N ALA A 56 -14.96 -11.48 -5.59
CA ALA A 56 -15.43 -12.37 -4.53
C ALA A 56 -15.99 -13.69 -5.07
N GLN A 57 -16.72 -13.67 -6.19
CA GLN A 57 -17.26 -14.88 -6.84
C GLN A 57 -16.18 -15.74 -7.52
N LEU A 58 -15.07 -15.16 -7.96
CA LEU A 58 -13.90 -15.88 -8.48
C LEU A 58 -13.01 -16.42 -7.34
N VAL A 59 -12.92 -15.66 -6.25
CA VAL A 59 -12.21 -15.96 -5.00
C VAL A 59 -12.88 -17.09 -4.23
N ALA A 60 -14.21 -17.08 -4.10
CA ALA A 60 -14.97 -18.17 -3.48
C ALA A 60 -14.82 -19.52 -4.23
N LYS A 61 -14.48 -19.49 -5.53
CA LYS A 61 -14.18 -20.71 -6.30
C LYS A 61 -12.75 -21.24 -6.08
N ASN A 62 -11.86 -20.44 -5.50
CA ASN A 62 -10.46 -20.81 -5.25
C ASN A 62 -10.12 -20.94 -3.76
N ARG A 63 -11.08 -20.72 -2.85
CA ARG A 63 -10.92 -21.04 -1.43
C ARG A 63 -10.88 -22.56 -1.28
N GLN A 64 -9.71 -23.07 -0.92
CA GLN A 64 -9.53 -24.47 -0.59
C GLN A 64 -9.51 -24.59 0.93
N ASP A 65 -10.52 -25.26 1.48
CA ASP A 65 -10.56 -25.63 2.90
C ASP A 65 -9.39 -26.58 3.18
N MET A 66 -8.57 -26.21 4.16
CA MET A 66 -7.45 -26.99 4.65
C MET A 66 -7.91 -27.83 5.83
N LEU A 67 -7.73 -29.13 5.71
CA LEU A 67 -7.84 -30.02 6.85
C LEU A 67 -6.59 -29.86 7.74
N PRO A 68 -6.74 -29.91 9.08
CA PRO A 68 -5.61 -29.85 9.98
C PRO A 68 -4.66 -31.05 9.72
N GLU A 69 -3.44 -30.78 9.26
CA GLU A 69 -2.45 -31.80 8.85
C GLU A 69 -1.82 -32.54 10.05
N ILE A 70 -1.97 -32.02 11.27
CA ILE A 70 -1.28 -32.53 12.46
C ILE A 70 -2.14 -33.60 13.16
N GLU A 71 -2.15 -34.82 12.61
CA GLU A 71 -2.77 -36.01 13.25
C GLU A 71 -2.03 -36.52 14.51
N SER A 72 -0.82 -35.99 14.79
CA SER A 72 0.14 -36.62 15.70
C SER A 72 0.23 -35.99 17.09
N LEU A 73 -0.28 -34.76 17.31
CA LEU A 73 -0.16 -34.06 18.60
C LEU A 73 -1.45 -34.04 19.43
N SER A 74 -2.62 -34.28 18.83
CA SER A 74 -3.92 -34.26 19.53
C SER A 74 -4.34 -35.61 20.10
N ARG A 75 -3.64 -36.70 19.78
CA ARG A 75 -3.98 -38.06 20.29
C ARG A 75 -3.65 -38.30 21.77
N TYR A 76 -3.22 -37.28 22.50
CA TYR A 76 -3.20 -37.34 23.96
C TYR A 76 -4.54 -36.84 24.50
N VAL A 77 -5.61 -37.58 24.24
CA VAL A 77 -6.81 -37.50 25.07
C VAL A 77 -6.40 -38.12 26.41
N PRO A 78 -6.35 -37.36 27.52
CA PRO A 78 -6.26 -37.99 28.82
C PRO A 78 -7.51 -38.85 28.94
N GLN A 79 -7.33 -40.17 29.06
CA GLN A 79 -8.44 -41.05 29.44
C GLN A 79 -9.02 -40.52 30.73
N THR A 80 -10.13 -39.78 30.64
CA THR A 80 -10.84 -39.30 31.81
C THR A 80 -11.24 -40.55 32.57
N CYS A 81 -10.62 -40.76 33.73
CA CYS A 81 -11.02 -41.80 34.66
C CYS A 81 -12.45 -41.48 35.10
N MET A 82 -13.44 -42.15 34.49
CA MET A 82 -14.83 -41.95 34.90
C MET A 82 -15.06 -42.77 36.16
N MET A 83 -15.01 -42.06 37.29
CA MET A 83 -15.57 -42.47 38.56
C MET A 83 -17.09 -42.26 38.47
N ASP A 84 -17.86 -43.36 38.45
CA ASP A 84 -19.35 -43.47 38.39
C ASP A 84 -19.96 -43.91 37.03
N ASN A 85 -20.71 -45.03 37.10
CA ASN A 85 -21.38 -45.75 35.99
C ASN A 85 -22.80 -45.20 35.68
N SER A 86 -23.07 -43.92 35.93
CA SER A 86 -24.38 -43.34 35.63
C SER A 86 -24.50 -42.92 34.15
N VAL A 87 -25.70 -43.02 33.57
CA VAL A 87 -25.94 -42.61 32.18
C VAL A 87 -25.64 -41.12 32.00
N HIS A 88 -25.84 -40.32 33.06
CA HIS A 88 -25.56 -38.89 33.06
C HIS A 88 -24.06 -38.60 32.91
N SER A 89 -23.18 -39.30 33.63
CA SER A 89 -21.72 -39.12 33.49
C SER A 89 -21.23 -39.54 32.10
N TYR A 90 -21.81 -40.60 31.54
CA TYR A 90 -21.52 -41.04 30.16
C TYR A 90 -21.89 -39.98 29.11
N VAL A 91 -23.09 -39.39 29.22
CA VAL A 91 -23.55 -38.36 28.28
C VAL A 91 -22.67 -37.11 28.36
N LEU A 92 -22.29 -36.68 29.57
CA LEU A 92 -21.38 -35.55 29.74
C LEU A 92 -19.97 -35.84 29.17
N ALA A 93 -19.46 -37.04 29.37
CA ALA A 93 -18.17 -37.45 28.79
C ALA A 93 -18.22 -37.45 27.26
N LYS A 94 -19.31 -37.93 26.66
CA LYS A 94 -19.51 -37.92 25.20
C LYS A 94 -19.75 -36.53 24.63
N LEU A 95 -20.41 -35.64 25.36
CA LEU A 95 -20.55 -34.24 24.98
C LEU A 95 -19.18 -33.55 24.96
N TYR A 96 -18.38 -33.74 26.01
CA TYR A 96 -17.02 -33.18 26.06
C TYR A 96 -16.13 -33.70 24.93
N GLU A 97 -16.23 -34.99 24.60
CA GLU A 97 -15.52 -35.58 23.44
C GLU A 97 -15.93 -34.93 22.11
N ALA A 98 -17.22 -34.63 21.93
CA ALA A 98 -17.72 -33.96 20.73
C ALA A 98 -17.32 -32.48 20.66
N ASP A 99 -17.34 -31.77 21.79
CA ASP A 99 -16.98 -30.34 21.85
C ASP A 99 -15.49 -30.11 21.59
N MET A 100 -14.65 -31.08 21.91
CA MET A 100 -13.19 -31.02 21.68
C MET A 100 -12.78 -31.57 20.31
N ASP A 101 -13.74 -31.81 19.40
CA ASP A 101 -13.45 -32.29 18.06
C ASP A 101 -12.79 -31.21 17.19
N LEU A 102 -11.49 -31.38 16.94
CA LEU A 102 -10.69 -30.50 16.08
C LEU A 102 -11.01 -30.64 14.58
N TRP A 103 -11.77 -31.67 14.20
CA TRP A 103 -12.26 -31.87 12.84
C TRP A 103 -13.65 -31.27 12.60
N ALA A 104 -14.22 -30.61 13.61
CA ALA A 104 -15.45 -29.87 13.47
C ALA A 104 -15.20 -28.56 12.66
N PRO A 105 -16.02 -28.25 11.66
CA PRO A 105 -15.95 -26.98 10.93
C PRO A 105 -16.16 -25.76 11.85
N PRO A 106 -15.66 -24.56 11.48
CA PRO A 106 -15.08 -24.19 10.18
C PRO A 106 -13.59 -24.51 10.05
N PHE A 107 -13.18 -24.92 8.85
CA PHE A 107 -11.77 -25.13 8.52
C PHE A 107 -11.10 -23.81 8.07
N ASP A 108 -9.78 -23.75 8.24
CA ASP A 108 -8.97 -22.70 7.64
C ASP A 108 -9.03 -22.82 6.12
N SER A 109 -9.01 -21.70 5.38
CA SER A 109 -8.99 -21.73 3.91
C SER A 109 -7.81 -20.97 3.35
N LEU A 110 -7.17 -21.50 2.31
CA LEU A 110 -6.13 -20.78 1.59
C LEU A 110 -6.74 -19.89 0.52
N GLN A 111 -6.21 -18.68 0.43
CA GLN A 111 -6.45 -17.77 -0.68
C GLN A 111 -5.15 -17.49 -1.41
N THR A 112 -5.03 -18.01 -2.63
CA THR A 112 -3.86 -17.75 -3.48
C THR A 112 -4.08 -16.48 -4.31
N TYR A 113 -3.18 -15.52 -4.18
CA TYR A 113 -3.14 -14.29 -4.99
C TYR A 113 -2.05 -14.41 -6.04
N MET A 114 -2.37 -14.09 -7.30
CA MET A 114 -1.46 -14.21 -8.46
C MET A 114 -1.49 -12.98 -9.37
N PHE A 115 -2.02 -11.86 -8.88
CA PHE A 115 -2.15 -10.65 -9.69
C PHE A 115 -0.84 -9.87 -9.71
N GLU A 116 -0.17 -9.86 -10.86
CA GLU A 116 1.12 -9.18 -11.09
C GLU A 116 0.96 -7.69 -11.43
N GLY A 117 -0.26 -7.25 -11.75
CA GLY A 117 -0.52 -5.92 -12.31
C GLY A 117 -0.76 -5.96 -13.82
N ASN A 118 -0.96 -4.78 -14.40
CA ASN A 118 -1.36 -4.63 -15.82
C ASN A 118 -0.20 -4.24 -16.75
N GLY A 119 1.05 -4.23 -16.27
CA GLY A 119 2.21 -3.87 -17.08
C GLY A 119 2.18 -2.41 -17.56
N SER A 120 1.87 -1.47 -16.66
CA SER A 120 1.87 -0.04 -16.98
C SER A 120 3.27 0.43 -17.39
N VAL A 121 3.34 1.20 -18.47
CA VAL A 121 4.59 1.82 -18.93
C VAL A 121 5.00 2.89 -17.91
N ALA A 122 6.25 2.87 -17.47
CA ALA A 122 6.81 3.96 -16.66
C ALA A 122 6.83 5.24 -17.52
N GLU A 123 6.06 6.24 -17.10
CA GLU A 123 5.74 7.42 -17.92
C GLU A 123 6.98 8.18 -18.40
N SER A 124 7.90 8.54 -17.50
CA SER A 124 9.22 9.10 -17.84
C SER A 124 10.12 9.07 -16.60
N LEU A 125 11.38 8.68 -16.78
CA LEU A 125 12.41 8.74 -15.74
C LEU A 125 13.34 9.92 -16.01
N SER A 126 13.77 10.59 -14.94
CA SER A 126 14.80 11.63 -15.04
C SER A 126 16.08 11.08 -15.68
N SER A 127 16.65 11.85 -16.59
CA SER A 127 17.94 11.50 -17.21
C SER A 127 19.07 11.66 -16.19
N LEU A 128 20.00 10.69 -16.15
CA LEU A 128 21.16 10.70 -15.26
C LEU A 128 22.07 11.95 -15.43
N GLN A 129 22.01 12.58 -16.59
CA GLN A 129 22.80 13.77 -16.94
C GLN A 129 22.22 15.08 -16.39
N SER A 130 21.02 15.08 -15.79
CA SER A 130 20.42 16.30 -15.23
C SER A 130 21.16 16.84 -14.00
N VAL A 131 22.07 16.05 -13.41
CA VAL A 131 22.82 16.40 -12.20
C VAL A 131 24.20 17.00 -12.52
N THR A 132 24.66 16.98 -13.78
CA THR A 132 25.89 17.70 -14.12
C THR A 132 25.56 19.18 -14.17
N THR A 133 25.82 19.85 -13.05
CA THR A 133 25.84 21.31 -12.97
C THR A 133 26.67 21.85 -14.14
N ASP A 134 26.15 22.89 -14.79
CA ASP A 134 26.77 23.68 -15.85
C ASP A 134 28.02 24.46 -15.35
N SER A 135 28.78 23.87 -14.42
CA SER A 135 29.75 24.54 -13.57
C SER A 135 31.18 24.50 -14.09
N ASP A 136 31.49 23.72 -15.12
CA ASP A 136 32.89 23.38 -15.44
C ASP A 136 33.39 23.98 -16.76
N GLN A 137 32.94 25.19 -17.12
CA GLN A 137 33.56 25.97 -18.20
C GLN A 137 34.88 26.66 -17.79
N SER A 138 35.47 26.31 -16.64
CA SER A 138 36.86 26.66 -16.31
C SER A 138 37.80 25.61 -16.90
N TYR A 139 38.69 26.04 -17.78
CA TYR A 139 39.68 25.19 -18.45
C TYR A 139 41.12 25.48 -18.01
N ASP A 140 41.30 26.05 -16.81
CA ASP A 140 42.61 26.51 -16.33
C ASP A 140 43.64 25.35 -16.22
N TYR A 141 43.16 24.13 -16.01
CA TYR A 141 43.96 22.89 -15.99
C TYR A 141 44.66 22.57 -17.33
N LEU A 142 44.22 23.14 -18.45
CA LEU A 142 44.88 22.95 -19.76
C LEU A 142 46.31 23.51 -19.77
N THR A 143 46.59 24.49 -18.91
CA THR A 143 47.91 25.11 -18.76
C THR A 143 48.95 24.09 -18.27
N ASP A 144 48.52 23.13 -17.44
CA ASP A 144 49.40 22.17 -16.79
C ASP A 144 49.62 20.88 -17.60
N TRP A 145 48.86 20.66 -18.68
CA TRP A 145 48.96 19.45 -19.51
C TRP A 145 50.16 19.43 -20.48
N GLY A 146 50.93 20.53 -20.52
CA GLY A 146 52.18 20.63 -21.26
C GLY A 146 52.06 21.13 -22.70
N PRO A 147 53.16 21.13 -23.47
CA PRO A 147 53.30 21.94 -24.69
C PRO A 147 52.34 21.56 -25.82
N ARG A 148 51.85 20.32 -25.86
CA ARG A 148 50.87 19.88 -26.87
C ARG A 148 49.49 20.53 -26.69
N PHE A 149 49.16 20.95 -25.46
CA PHE A 149 47.88 21.56 -25.11
C PHE A 149 47.94 23.08 -25.03
N LYS A 150 49.12 23.69 -25.27
CA LYS A 150 49.33 25.14 -25.21
C LYS A 150 48.32 25.93 -26.05
N LYS A 151 48.01 25.45 -27.27
CA LYS A 151 47.04 26.11 -28.15
C LYS A 151 45.61 26.05 -27.59
N LEU A 152 45.25 24.97 -26.90
CA LEU A 152 43.94 24.85 -26.25
C LEU A 152 43.89 25.72 -24.99
N ALA A 153 44.95 25.74 -24.18
CA ALA A 153 45.07 26.63 -23.02
C ALA A 153 44.99 28.12 -23.41
N GLU A 154 45.57 28.50 -24.55
CA GLU A 154 45.47 29.88 -25.08
C GLU A 154 44.05 30.23 -25.54
N MET A 155 43.28 29.27 -26.06
CA MET A 155 41.91 29.51 -26.55
C MET A 155 40.85 29.47 -25.44
N TYR A 156 41.08 28.71 -24.36
CA TYR A 156 40.06 28.41 -23.34
C TYR A 156 40.46 28.77 -21.90
N GLY A 157 41.74 29.11 -21.63
CA GLY A 157 42.19 29.58 -20.32
C GLY A 157 41.71 31.00 -20.03
N ALA A 158 41.42 31.32 -18.76
CA ALA A 158 40.87 32.61 -18.37
C ALA A 158 41.74 33.80 -18.85
N THR A 159 41.18 34.64 -19.72
CA THR A 159 41.78 35.93 -20.10
C THR A 159 41.43 36.98 -19.05
N ASP A 160 42.05 36.92 -17.87
CA ASP A 160 42.08 38.07 -16.95
C ASP A 160 43.05 39.11 -17.51
N SER A 161 42.65 39.84 -18.56
CA SER A 161 43.26 41.13 -18.96
C SER A 161 42.63 41.68 -20.24
N SER A 162 41.50 42.37 -20.12
CA SER A 162 41.18 43.54 -20.98
C SER A 162 40.01 44.34 -20.43
N GLY A 163 40.13 44.76 -19.17
CA GLY A 163 39.45 45.94 -18.64
C GLY A 163 40.51 47.02 -18.44
N ALA A 164 40.68 47.87 -19.44
CA ALA A 164 41.45 49.11 -19.36
C ALA A 164 40.78 50.14 -18.45
#